data_AF-A0A5Y4YSC4-F1
#
_entry.id   AF-A0A5Y4YSC4-F1
#
_cell.length_a   1.000
_cell.length_b   1.000
_cell.length_c   1.000
_cell.angle_alpha   90.00
_cell.angle_beta   90.00
_cell.angle_gamma   90.00
#
_symmetry.space_group_name_H-M   'P 1'
#
loop_
_entity.id
_entity.type
_entity.pdbx_description
1 polymer ?
#
loop_
_entity_poly.entity_id
_entity_poly.type
_entity_poly.pdbx_seq_one_letter_code
_entity_poly.pdbx_strand_id
1 'polypeptide(L)'
;MLITVELLLADNLRRSLLTVGKLDISTQPRLETVIACYTERFATIPPGMWYREYQGQRWLTRSLPGPAFFLFLSRWRNIPEVRCFLESHEQFIFASRHSVREARCSVWIHQPEEPDTAWHIRSE
;
A
#
# COMPACT_ATOMS: atom_id res chain seq x y z
N MET A 1 -5.01 6.78 5.77
CA MET A 1 -4.46 5.63 5.03
C MET A 1 -2.94 5.62 5.04
N LEU A 2 -2.30 4.48 5.32
CA LEU A 2 -0.84 4.31 5.25
C LEU A 2 -0.47 3.44 4.04
N ILE A 3 0.49 3.90 3.25
CA ILE A 3 1.02 3.20 2.07
C ILE A 3 2.42 2.72 2.41
N THR A 4 2.69 1.43 2.29
CA THR A 4 4.06 0.89 2.41
C THR A 4 4.51 0.27 1.09
N VAL A 5 5.77 0.47 0.76
CA VAL A 5 6.44 -0.18 -0.37
C VAL A 5 7.26 -1.31 0.19
N GLU A 6 6.92 -2.53 -0.21
CA GLU A 6 7.64 -3.72 0.22
C GLU A 6 8.32 -4.37 -0.98
N LEU A 7 9.58 -4.75 -0.77
CA LEU A 7 10.27 -5.67 -1.66
C LEU A 7 10.06 -7.10 -1.21
N LEU A 8 9.53 -7.89 -2.14
CA LEU A 8 9.32 -9.31 -1.97
C LEU A 8 10.33 -10.06 -2.82
N LEU A 9 11.26 -10.74 -2.14
CA LEU A 9 12.22 -11.62 -2.82
C LEU A 9 11.48 -12.89 -3.28
N ALA A 10 11.68 -13.27 -4.54
CA ALA A 10 10.92 -14.34 -5.20
C ALA A 10 10.99 -15.69 -4.46
N ASP A 11 12.01 -15.89 -3.63
CA ASP A 11 12.31 -17.15 -2.97
C ASP A 11 11.51 -17.36 -1.68
N ASN A 12 10.79 -16.36 -1.16
CA ASN A 12 10.01 -16.53 0.08
C ASN A 12 8.85 -15.54 0.28
N LEU A 13 7.70 -15.83 -0.34
CA LEU A 13 6.44 -15.08 -0.16
C LEU A 13 6.01 -14.91 1.31
N ARG A 14 6.44 -15.81 2.20
CA ARG A 14 6.04 -15.83 3.62
C ARG A 14 7.05 -15.18 4.57
N ARG A 15 8.26 -14.80 4.13
CA ARG A 15 9.34 -14.45 5.10
C ARG A 15 10.21 -13.24 4.77
N SER A 16 10.29 -12.76 3.53
CA SER A 16 11.21 -11.67 3.19
C SER A 16 10.48 -10.50 2.57
N LEU A 17 9.84 -9.70 3.42
CA LEU A 17 9.26 -8.42 3.03
C LEU A 17 10.07 -7.30 3.70
N LEU A 18 10.80 -6.57 2.86
CA LEU A 18 11.54 -5.42 3.31
C LEU A 18 10.73 -4.15 3.01
N THR A 19 10.28 -3.47 4.06
CA THR A 19 9.69 -2.14 3.90
C THR A 19 10.79 -1.17 3.49
N VAL A 20 10.75 -0.73 2.24
CA VAL A 20 11.71 0.23 1.68
C VAL A 20 11.18 1.66 1.68
N GLY A 21 9.86 1.81 1.83
CA GLY A 21 9.18 3.10 1.78
C GLY A 21 7.88 3.12 2.54
N LYS A 22 7.53 4.31 3.05
CA LYS A 22 6.21 4.58 3.63
C LYS A 22 5.73 5.97 3.23
N LEU A 23 4.44 6.10 3.03
CA LEU A 23 3.76 7.37 2.80
C LEU A 23 2.45 7.35 3.59
N ASP A 24 2.34 8.25 4.56
CA ASP A 24 1.09 8.49 5.28
C ASP A 24 0.35 9.64 4.60
N ILE A 25 -0.89 9.35 4.17
CA ILE A 25 -1.76 10.32 3.50
C ILE A 25 -3.04 10.57 4.28
N SER A 26 -3.08 10.18 5.56
CA SER A 26 -4.24 10.42 6.45
C SER A 26 -4.65 11.89 6.54
N THR A 27 -3.72 12.82 6.32
CA THR A 27 -3.98 14.27 6.31
C THR A 27 -4.47 14.79 4.95
N GLN A 28 -4.60 13.93 3.93
CA GLN A 28 -4.86 14.30 2.54
C GLN A 28 -6.12 13.58 2.00
N PRO A 29 -7.33 13.98 2.43
CA PRO A 29 -8.58 13.22 2.19
C PRO A 29 -8.93 13.05 0.70
N ARG A 30 -8.59 14.04 -0.14
CA ARG A 30 -8.78 13.94 -1.60
C ARG A 30 -7.90 12.87 -2.22
N LEU A 31 -6.64 12.80 -1.80
CA LEU A 31 -5.70 11.79 -2.29
C LEU A 31 -6.10 10.40 -1.77
N GLU A 32 -6.50 10.32 -0.50
CA GLU A 32 -6.99 9.09 0.11
C GLU A 32 -8.17 8.48 -0.64
N THR A 33 -9.15 9.31 -1.01
CA THR A 33 -10.32 8.86 -1.80
C THR A 33 -9.90 8.31 -3.16
N VAL A 34 -9.00 8.99 -3.86
CA VAL A 34 -8.55 8.57 -5.20
C VAL A 34 -7.73 7.28 -5.14
N ILE A 35 -6.90 7.12 -4.11
CA ILE A 35 -6.15 5.89 -3.88
C ILE A 35 -7.08 4.75 -3.47
N ALA A 36 -8.11 5.01 -2.66
CA ALA A 36 -9.12 4.01 -2.32
C ALA A 36 -9.83 3.48 -3.58
N CYS A 37 -10.30 4.36 -4.46
CA CYS A 37 -10.93 3.96 -5.73
C CYS A 37 -9.98 3.17 -6.65
N TYR A 38 -8.69 3.53 -6.68
CA TYR A 38 -7.68 2.76 -7.43
C TYR A 38 -7.49 1.37 -6.84
N THR A 39 -7.39 1.30 -5.50
CA THR A 39 -7.18 0.06 -4.75
C THR A 39 -8.35 -0.90 -4.92
N GLU A 40 -9.60 -0.42 -4.89
CA GLU A 40 -10.79 -1.25 -5.14
C GLU A 40 -10.77 -1.94 -6.51
N ARG A 41 -10.19 -1.28 -7.52
CA ARG A 41 -10.19 -1.79 -8.90
C ARG A 41 -9.04 -2.73 -9.19
N PHE A 42 -7.87 -2.48 -8.59
CA PHE A 42 -6.62 -3.12 -9.02
C PHE A 42 -5.93 -3.92 -7.92
N ALA A 43 -6.32 -3.74 -6.65
CA ALA A 43 -5.66 -4.46 -5.58
C ALA A 43 -6.10 -5.91 -5.55
N THR A 44 -5.12 -6.75 -5.25
CA THR A 44 -5.33 -8.16 -4.99
C THR A 44 -5.25 -8.39 -3.48
N ILE A 45 -6.06 -9.34 -3.01
CA ILE A 45 -5.93 -9.86 -1.66
C ILE A 45 -4.80 -10.89 -1.70
N PRO A 46 -3.70 -10.69 -0.97
CA PRO A 46 -2.59 -11.62 -0.99
C PRO A 46 -2.99 -12.95 -0.34
N PRO A 47 -2.53 -14.10 -0.87
CA PRO A 47 -2.84 -15.40 -0.28
C PRO A 47 -2.21 -15.53 1.11
N GLY A 48 -3.06 -15.68 2.13
CA GLY A 48 -2.68 -16.09 3.48
C GLY A 48 -2.59 -15.01 4.55
N MET A 49 -2.68 -13.71 4.24
CA MET A 49 -2.65 -12.64 5.26
C MET A 49 -3.49 -11.45 4.80
N TRP A 50 -4.68 -11.27 5.39
CA TRP A 50 -5.54 -10.10 5.14
C TRP A 50 -5.24 -9.00 6.17
N TYR A 51 -4.81 -9.40 7.36
CA TYR A 51 -4.46 -8.52 8.45
C TYR A 51 -2.96 -8.62 8.77
N ARG A 52 -2.33 -7.48 9.08
CA ARG A 52 -0.97 -7.41 9.60
C ARG A 52 -0.89 -6.54 10.83
N GLU A 53 -0.04 -6.94 11.76
CA GLU A 53 0.40 -6.05 12.83
C GLU A 53 1.55 -5.19 12.32
N TYR A 54 1.38 -3.87 12.41
CA TYR A 54 2.41 -2.90 12.09
C TYR A 54 2.32 -1.75 13.11
N GLN A 55 3.46 -1.44 13.76
CA GLN A 55 3.55 -0.46 14.83
C GLN A 55 2.55 -0.67 15.98
N GLY A 56 2.28 -1.94 16.34
CA GLY A 56 1.36 -2.29 17.41
C GLY A 56 -0.13 -2.12 17.06
N GLN A 57 -0.44 -1.84 15.79
CA GLN A 57 -1.81 -1.75 15.28
C GLN A 57 -2.07 -2.84 14.25
N ARG A 58 -3.31 -3.32 14.19
CA ARG A 58 -3.77 -4.28 13.20
C ARG A 58 -4.32 -3.54 11.99
N TRP A 59 -3.84 -3.89 10.81
CA TRP A 59 -4.17 -3.23 9.55
C TRP A 59 -4.74 -4.21 8.55
N LEU A 60 -5.81 -3.82 7.87
CA LEU A 60 -6.27 -4.53 6.67
C LEU A 60 -5.31 -4.20 5.53
N THR A 61 -4.83 -5.24 4.84
CA THR A 61 -3.78 -5.13 3.84
C THR A 61 -4.28 -5.49 2.45
N ARG A 62 -4.06 -4.58 1.48
CA ARG A 62 -4.34 -4.80 0.06
C ARG A 62 -3.07 -4.62 -0.75
N SER A 63 -2.81 -5.51 -1.71
CA SER A 63 -1.56 -5.52 -2.48
C SER A 63 -1.77 -5.02 -3.91
N LEU A 64 -0.92 -4.08 -4.33
CA LEU A 64 -0.87 -3.52 -5.68
C LEU A 64 0.49 -3.78 -6.32
N PRO A 65 0.55 -4.02 -7.65
CA PRO A 65 1.81 -4.00 -8.37
C PRO A 65 2.47 -2.62 -8.26
N GLY A 66 3.64 -2.56 -7.62
CA GLY A 66 4.35 -1.31 -7.36
C GLY A 66 4.51 -0.43 -8.60
N PRO A 67 5.10 -0.93 -9.70
CA PRO A 67 5.21 -0.22 -10.98
C PRO A 67 3.97 0.57 -11.42
N ALA A 68 2.81 -0.11 -11.46
CA ALA A 68 1.56 0.50 -11.92
C ALA A 68 1.07 1.57 -10.93
N PHE A 69 1.22 1.29 -9.63
CA PHE A 69 0.87 2.24 -8.59
C PHE A 69 1.74 3.51 -8.60
N PHE A 70 3.06 3.37 -8.75
CA PHE A 70 3.97 4.52 -8.86
C PHE A 70 3.64 5.40 -10.07
N LEU A 71 3.31 4.80 -11.22
CA LEU A 71 2.87 5.56 -12.40
C LEU A 71 1.57 6.31 -12.13
N PHE A 72 0.60 5.67 -11.48
CA PHE A 72 -0.64 6.32 -11.07
C PHE A 72 -0.38 7.49 -10.10
N LEU A 73 0.45 7.29 -9.08
CA LEU A 73 0.78 8.29 -8.07
C LEU A 73 1.56 9.48 -8.65
N SER A 74 2.32 9.28 -9.72
CA SER A 74 3.05 10.36 -10.43
C SER A 74 2.16 11.51 -10.92
N ARG A 75 0.87 11.24 -11.13
CA ARG A 75 -0.14 12.27 -11.50
C ARG A 75 -0.42 13.26 -10.37
N TRP A 76 0.00 12.94 -9.15
CA TRP A 76 -0.19 13.74 -7.93
C TRP A 76 1.11 14.35 -7.42
N ARG A 77 2.16 14.44 -8.26
CA ARG A 77 3.47 15.00 -7.91
C ARG A 77 3.43 16.48 -7.51
N ASN A 78 2.33 17.18 -7.74
CA ASN A 78 2.11 18.54 -7.23
C ASN A 78 1.93 18.58 -5.69
N ILE A 79 1.60 17.45 -5.05
CA ILE A 79 1.55 17.32 -3.59
C ILE A 79 2.98 17.06 -3.07
N PRO A 80 3.53 17.90 -2.16
CA PRO A 80 4.92 17.80 -1.70
C PRO A 80 5.29 16.41 -1.15
N GLU A 81 4.43 15.82 -0.32
CA GLU A 81 4.65 14.53 0.32
C GLU A 81 4.73 13.40 -0.72
N VAL A 82 3.85 13.45 -1.73
CA VAL A 82 3.86 12.53 -2.86
C VAL A 82 5.13 12.70 -3.68
N ARG A 83 5.54 13.94 -3.97
CA ARG A 83 6.78 14.20 -4.71
C ARG A 83 8.00 13.63 -3.99
N CYS A 84 8.18 13.95 -2.71
CA CYS A 84 9.30 13.46 -1.91
C CYS A 84 9.31 11.92 -1.86
N PHE A 85 8.13 11.30 -1.72
CA PHE A 85 8.01 9.86 -1.76
C PHE A 85 8.40 9.27 -3.12
N LEU A 86 7.96 9.85 -4.23
CA LEU A 86 8.32 9.39 -5.57
C LEU A 86 9.82 9.53 -5.86
N GLU A 87 10.43 10.64 -5.45
CA GLU A 87 11.86 10.90 -5.62
C GLU A 87 12.72 9.91 -4.82
N SER A 88 12.35 9.64 -3.56
CA SER A 88 13.05 8.68 -2.70
C SER A 88 13.00 7.23 -3.20
N HIS A 89 12.10 6.94 -4.15
CA HIS A 89 11.83 5.60 -4.66
C HIS A 89 11.93 5.54 -6.20
N GLU A 90 12.62 6.51 -6.82
CA GLU A 90 12.69 6.64 -8.27
C GLU A 90 13.22 5.37 -8.95
N GLN A 91 14.11 4.64 -8.31
CA GLN A 91 14.65 3.36 -8.77
C GLN A 91 13.57 2.31 -9.01
N PHE A 92 12.45 2.35 -8.27
CA PHE A 92 11.30 1.46 -8.50
C PHE A 92 10.40 1.95 -9.63
N ILE A 93 10.37 3.27 -9.87
CA ILE A 93 9.75 3.87 -11.05
C ILE A 93 10.54 3.50 -12.30
N PHE A 94 11.87 3.50 -12.25
CA PHE A 94 12.73 3.12 -13.37
C PHE A 94 12.82 1.60 -13.56
N ALA A 95 12.89 0.80 -12.50
CA ALA A 95 12.84 -0.67 -12.55
C ALA A 95 11.48 -1.20 -13.05
N SER A 96 10.40 -0.41 -13.01
CA SER A 96 9.17 -0.75 -13.75
C SER A 96 9.41 -0.96 -15.25
N ARG A 97 10.43 -0.30 -15.81
CA ARG A 97 10.82 -0.40 -17.22
C ARG A 97 11.85 -1.50 -17.48
N HIS A 98 12.56 -1.93 -16.44
CA HIS A 98 13.63 -2.93 -16.51
C HIS A 98 13.37 -3.99 -15.42
N SER A 99 12.66 -5.06 -15.77
CA SER A 99 12.24 -6.07 -14.80
C SER A 99 13.42 -6.66 -14.02
N VAL A 100 13.46 -6.39 -12.71
CA VAL A 100 14.39 -7.07 -11.81
C VAL A 100 13.78 -8.44 -11.53
N ARG A 101 14.33 -9.50 -12.14
CA ARG A 101 13.76 -10.87 -12.09
C ARG A 101 13.64 -11.45 -10.68
N GLU A 102 14.40 -10.95 -9.71
CA GLU A 102 14.58 -11.54 -8.38
C GLU A 102 13.74 -10.87 -7.29
N ALA A 103 13.20 -9.67 -7.55
CA ALA A 103 12.46 -8.89 -6.57
C ALA A 103 11.14 -8.35 -7.16
N ARG A 104 10.04 -8.59 -6.45
CA ARG A 104 8.73 -8.00 -6.76
C ARG A 104 8.50 -6.81 -5.84
N CYS A 105 8.22 -5.65 -6.42
CA CYS A 105 7.77 -4.49 -5.67
C CYS A 105 6.26 -4.57 -5.48
N SER A 106 5.83 -4.73 -4.24
CA SER A 106 4.42 -4.70 -3.85
C SER A 106 4.15 -3.44 -3.04
N VAL A 107 3.07 -2.76 -3.39
CA VAL A 107 2.56 -1.66 -2.56
C VAL A 107 1.44 -2.20 -1.71
N TRP A 108 1.52 -1.92 -0.41
CA TRP A 108 0.55 -2.32 0.57
C TRP A 108 -0.20 -1.11 1.07
N ILE A 109 -1.52 -1.17 0.94
CA ILE A 109 -2.41 -0.16 1.48
C ILE A 109 -2.96 -0.69 2.79
N HIS A 110 -2.64 0.01 3.87
CA HIS A 110 -3.05 -0.29 5.23
C HIS A 110 -4.22 0.62 5.59
N GLN A 111 -5.37 -0.01 5.85
CA GLN A 111 -6.54 0.66 6.41
C GLN A 111 -6.66 0.30 7.89
N PRO A 112 -6.88 1.30 8.77
CA PRO A 112 -7.13 1.01 10.18
C PRO A 112 -8.39 0.16 10.30
N GLU A 113 -8.44 -0.73 11.27
CA GLU A 113 -9.65 -1.48 11.61
C GLU A 113 -10.78 -0.48 11.88
N GLU A 114 -11.91 -0.61 11.18
CA GLU A 114 -13.12 0.09 11.60
C GLU A 114 -13.41 -0.37 13.04
N PRO A 115 -13.70 0.55 13.97
CA PRO A 115 -14.11 0.14 15.30
C PRO A 115 -15.32 -0.76 15.13
N ASP A 116 -15.19 -1.99 15.62
CA ASP A 116 -16.20 -3.04 15.60
C ASP A 116 -17.53 -2.40 16.02
N THR A 117 -18.39 -2.10 15.06
CA THR A 117 -19.69 -1.50 15.35
C THR A 117 -20.53 -2.68 15.82
N ALA A 118 -20.31 -3.06 17.07
CA ALA A 118 -21.00 -4.12 17.75
C ALA A 118 -22.50 -3.85 17.61
N TRP A 119 -23.12 -4.63 16.74
CA TRP A 119 -24.57 -4.77 16.60
C TRP A 119 -25.15 -5.30 17.91
N HIS A 120 -25.29 -4.44 18.91
CA HIS A 120 -26.25 -4.68 19.98
C HIS A 120 -27.57 -4.03 19.58
N ILE A 121 -28.31 -4.83 18.80
CA ILE A 121 -29.76 -4.86 18.78
C ILE A 121 -30.23 -4.74 20.24
N ARG A 122 -30.79 -3.58 20.61
CA ARG A 122 -31.66 -3.49 21.77
C ARG A 122 -32.92 -4.26 21.39
N SER A 123 -33.01 -5.50 21.86
CA SER A 123 -34.28 -6.19 21.98
C SER A 123 -35.09 -5.42 23.02
N GLU A 124 -36.13 -4.72 22.57
CA GLU A 124 -37.28 -4.39 23.41
C GLU A 124 -38.15 -5.63 23.63
#